data_AF-A0A672RTH5-F1
#
_entry.id   AF-A0A672RTH5-F1
#
_cell.length_a   1.000
_cell.length_b   1.000
_cell.length_c   1.000
_cell.angle_alpha   90.00
_cell.angle_beta   90.00
_cell.angle_gamma   90.00
#
_symmetry.space_group_name_H-M   'P 1'
#
loop_
_entity.id
_entity.type
_entity.pdbx_description
1 polymer ?
#
loop_
_entity_poly.entity_id
_entity_poly.type
_entity_poly.pdbx_seq_one_letter_code
_entity_poly.pdbx_strand_id
1 'polypeptide(L)'
;MLYKANLQDRAVLAMWSEKVSTVQQLNTDTLFKPFNPLLILLELYTNLVLFCKEQHFNREQTSVLISIIKTVHQFNTETPLNNTDHCMTYCSELLLCHSVRRPPFSIDLFSSEQVTLILFYFINTYMRHYFLYKCIFTPEVWSSLNSELRTIVQKEVRDEVMRLTSQLQQRLQDSADQLNDAISKLETNIKVKK
;
A
#
# COMPACT_ATOMS: atom_id res chain seq x y z
N MET A 1 -19.39 -4.42 -46.27
CA MET A 1 -18.47 -3.29 -46.04
C MET A 1 -17.78 -3.51 -44.70
N LEU A 2 -16.68 -4.26 -44.73
CA LEU A 2 -15.92 -4.64 -43.53
C LEU A 2 -14.89 -3.55 -43.23
N TYR A 3 -14.94 -3.03 -42.01
CA TYR A 3 -14.06 -2.02 -41.45
C TYR A 3 -12.58 -2.44 -41.62
N LYS A 4 -11.80 -1.62 -42.32
CA LYS A 4 -10.33 -1.74 -42.36
C LYS A 4 -9.79 -1.39 -40.98
N ALA A 5 -9.51 -2.42 -40.17
CA ALA A 5 -8.74 -2.27 -38.94
C ALA A 5 -7.33 -1.77 -39.32
N ASN A 6 -6.96 -0.62 -38.77
CA ASN A 6 -5.77 0.13 -39.11
C ASN A 6 -4.50 -0.64 -38.66
N LEU A 7 -3.49 -0.75 -39.51
CA LEU A 7 -2.26 -1.51 -39.25
C LEU A 7 -1.47 -0.96 -38.04
N GLN A 8 -1.62 0.32 -37.71
CA GLN A 8 -1.01 0.95 -36.54
C GLN A 8 -1.58 0.44 -35.21
N ASP A 9 -2.87 0.08 -35.15
CA ASP A 9 -3.49 -0.44 -33.91
C ASP A 9 -2.94 -1.83 -33.56
N ARG A 10 -2.69 -2.67 -34.58
CA ARG A 10 -2.10 -4.00 -34.37
C ARG A 10 -0.66 -3.93 -33.89
N ALA A 11 0.12 -2.96 -34.36
CA ALA A 11 1.49 -2.76 -33.91
C ALA A 11 1.54 -2.28 -32.45
N VAL A 12 0.64 -1.37 -32.05
CA VAL A 12 0.54 -0.89 -30.67
C VAL A 12 0.07 -2.00 -29.74
N LEU A 13 -0.94 -2.78 -30.13
CA LEU A 13 -1.43 -3.93 -29.33
C LEU A 13 -0.40 -5.05 -29.22
N ALA A 14 0.35 -5.33 -30.30
CA ALA A 14 1.45 -6.29 -30.26
C ALA A 14 2.58 -5.82 -29.34
N MET A 15 2.95 -4.54 -29.43
CA MET A 15 3.96 -3.94 -28.56
C MET A 15 3.49 -3.89 -27.10
N TRP A 16 2.20 -3.67 -26.84
CA TRP A 16 1.61 -3.76 -25.50
C TRP A 16 1.64 -5.20 -24.97
N SER A 17 1.23 -6.18 -25.79
CA SER A 17 1.25 -7.60 -25.44
C SER A 17 2.68 -8.10 -25.17
N GLU A 18 3.65 -7.67 -25.97
CA GLU A 18 5.06 -8.00 -25.81
C GLU A 18 5.65 -7.35 -24.55
N LYS A 19 5.34 -6.07 -24.27
CA LYS A 19 5.74 -5.42 -23.01
C LYS A 19 5.09 -6.06 -21.79
N VAL A 20 3.82 -6.44 -21.84
CA VAL A 20 3.13 -7.17 -20.76
C VAL A 20 3.77 -8.54 -20.54
N SER A 21 4.10 -9.26 -21.61
CA SER A 21 4.79 -10.55 -21.55
C SER A 21 6.22 -10.43 -21.02
N THR A 22 6.93 -9.37 -21.37
CA THR A 22 8.28 -9.07 -20.88
C THR A 22 8.25 -8.71 -19.39
N VAL A 23 7.22 -7.98 -18.93
CA VAL A 23 6.99 -7.71 -17.51
C VAL A 23 6.61 -8.99 -16.74
N GLN A 24 5.89 -9.92 -17.36
CA GLN A 24 5.59 -11.23 -16.79
C GLN A 24 6.82 -12.17 -16.74
N GLN A 25 7.71 -12.12 -17.74
CA GLN A 25 8.95 -12.91 -17.80
C GLN A 25 10.08 -12.36 -16.92
N LEU A 26 10.18 -11.04 -16.74
CA LEU A 26 11.09 -10.46 -15.74
C LEU A 26 10.74 -10.87 -14.30
N ASN A 27 9.56 -11.46 -14.09
CA ASN A 27 9.09 -11.94 -12.80
C ASN A 27 9.49 -13.40 -12.51
N THR A 28 9.97 -14.16 -13.50
CA THR A 28 10.26 -15.60 -13.34
C THR A 28 11.72 -15.92 -13.00
N ASP A 29 12.68 -15.06 -13.35
CA ASP A 29 14.11 -15.31 -13.13
C ASP A 29 14.67 -14.73 -11.81
N THR A 30 13.90 -13.92 -11.08
CA THR A 30 14.19 -13.50 -9.68
C THR A 30 13.72 -14.54 -8.67
N LEU A 31 14.17 -15.78 -8.84
CA LEU A 31 13.71 -16.99 -8.15
C LEU A 31 13.97 -17.06 -6.62
N PHE A 32 14.09 -15.95 -5.87
CA PHE A 32 14.14 -16.00 -4.40
C PHE A 32 13.74 -14.70 -3.67
N LYS A 33 12.87 -13.86 -4.25
CA LYS A 33 12.10 -12.86 -3.46
C LYS A 33 10.63 -12.89 -3.90
N PRO A 34 9.78 -13.70 -3.24
CA PRO A 34 8.39 -13.88 -3.66
C PRO A 34 7.53 -12.61 -3.57
N PHE A 35 8.05 -11.51 -3.00
CA PHE A 35 7.30 -10.28 -2.72
C PHE A 35 8.11 -9.05 -3.10
N ASN A 36 7.48 -8.09 -3.79
CA ASN A 36 8.07 -6.78 -4.06
C ASN A 36 7.89 -5.89 -2.81
N PRO A 37 8.95 -5.62 -2.01
CA PRO A 37 8.79 -4.89 -0.76
C PRO A 37 8.32 -3.45 -0.97
N LEU A 38 8.63 -2.86 -2.14
CA LEU A 38 8.21 -1.51 -2.49
C LEU A 38 6.70 -1.40 -2.69
N LEU A 39 6.08 -2.42 -3.30
CA LEU A 39 4.63 -2.43 -3.53
C LEU A 39 3.88 -2.47 -2.20
N ILE A 40 4.35 -3.30 -1.27
CA ILE A 40 3.75 -3.49 0.04
C ILE A 40 3.89 -2.22 0.90
N LEU A 41 5.05 -1.54 0.83
CA LEU A 41 5.21 -0.24 1.47
C LEU A 41 4.31 0.84 0.86
N LEU A 42 4.25 0.90 -0.47
CA LEU A 42 3.41 1.87 -1.18
C LEU A 42 1.95 1.70 -0.76
N GLU A 43 1.49 0.47 -0.64
CA GLU A 43 0.14 0.16 -0.20
C GLU A 43 -0.11 0.51 1.26
N LEU A 44 0.81 0.18 2.16
CA LEU A 44 0.75 0.60 3.56
C LEU A 44 0.57 2.12 3.67
N TYR A 45 1.40 2.91 2.97
CA TYR A 45 1.32 4.36 3.02
C TYR A 45 0.07 4.91 2.30
N THR A 46 -0.36 4.27 1.21
CA THR A 46 -1.57 4.65 0.49
C THR A 46 -2.80 4.45 1.37
N ASN A 47 -2.92 3.31 2.02
CA ASN A 47 -4.02 3.01 2.93
C ASN A 47 -4.01 3.94 4.15
N LEU A 48 -2.83 4.30 4.65
CA LEU A 48 -2.70 5.25 5.75
C LEU A 48 -3.17 6.66 5.36
N VAL A 49 -2.82 7.13 4.16
CA VAL A 49 -3.29 8.43 3.64
C VAL A 49 -4.80 8.43 3.41
N LEU A 50 -5.36 7.32 2.91
CA LEU A 50 -6.81 7.18 2.74
C LEU A 50 -7.53 7.24 4.09
N PHE A 51 -7.03 6.53 5.11
CA PHE A 51 -7.54 6.62 6.47
C PHE A 51 -7.49 8.06 7.00
N CYS A 52 -6.36 8.76 6.84
CA CYS A 52 -6.25 10.16 7.25
C CYS A 52 -7.30 11.05 6.58
N LYS A 53 -7.56 10.82 5.29
CA LYS A 53 -8.56 11.55 4.52
C LYS A 53 -9.98 11.27 5.02
N GLU A 54 -10.31 10.02 5.30
CA GLU A 54 -11.61 9.60 5.86
C GLU A 54 -11.86 10.18 7.26
N GLN A 55 -10.82 10.30 8.08
CA GLN A 55 -10.89 10.89 9.41
C GLN A 55 -10.70 12.42 9.41
N HIS A 56 -10.66 13.05 8.23
CA HIS A 56 -10.48 14.50 8.06
C HIS A 56 -9.23 15.08 8.75
N PHE A 57 -8.13 14.33 8.80
CA PHE A 57 -6.87 14.82 9.36
C PHE A 57 -6.28 15.92 8.48
N ASN A 58 -5.68 16.93 9.11
CA ASN A 58 -4.97 17.98 8.42
C ASN A 58 -3.61 17.47 7.87
N ARG A 59 -2.92 18.33 7.12
CA ARG A 59 -1.66 17.99 6.46
C ARG A 59 -0.57 17.61 7.47
N GLU A 60 -0.49 18.36 8.56
CA GLU A 60 0.49 18.17 9.63
C GLU A 60 0.26 16.83 10.34
N GLN A 61 -0.98 16.55 10.75
CA GLN A 61 -1.42 15.28 11.33
C GLN A 61 -1.11 14.08 10.43
N THR A 62 -1.45 14.19 9.14
CA THR A 62 -1.18 13.14 8.15
C THR A 62 0.32 12.90 8.01
N SER A 63 1.13 13.95 7.92
CA SER A 63 2.58 13.85 7.80
C SER A 63 3.21 13.20 9.04
N VAL A 64 2.77 13.60 10.23
CA VAL A 64 3.28 13.02 11.49
C VAL A 64 2.87 11.57 11.61
N LEU A 65 1.63 11.21 11.30
CA LEU A 65 1.17 9.82 11.37
C LEU A 65 1.94 8.92 10.40
N ILE A 66 2.17 9.36 9.16
CA ILE A 66 3.02 8.64 8.20
C ILE A 66 4.42 8.43 8.77
N SER A 67 5.00 9.45 9.40
CA SER A 67 6.32 9.35 10.04
C SER A 67 6.33 8.35 11.18
N ILE A 68 5.33 8.36 12.07
CA ILE A 68 5.21 7.42 13.18
C ILE A 68 5.16 5.98 12.64
N ILE A 69 4.28 5.70 11.69
CA ILE A 69 4.14 4.34 11.12
C ILE A 69 5.42 3.90 10.41
N LYS A 70 6.08 4.81 9.67
CA LYS A 70 7.39 4.54 9.06
C LYS A 70 8.43 4.15 10.11
N THR A 71 8.56 4.93 11.17
CA THR A 71 9.54 4.69 12.24
C THR A 71 9.24 3.39 12.99
N VAL A 72 7.98 3.09 13.29
CA VAL A 72 7.57 1.81 13.87
C VAL A 72 7.89 0.64 12.93
N HIS A 73 7.68 0.79 11.62
CA HIS A 73 8.01 -0.26 10.66
C HIS A 73 9.52 -0.49 10.54
N GLN A 74 10.33 0.56 10.60
CA GLN A 74 11.79 0.43 10.67
C GLN A 74 12.20 -0.34 11.93
N PHE A 75 11.72 0.08 13.10
CA PHE A 75 11.98 -0.61 14.37
C PHE A 75 11.53 -2.08 14.36
N ASN A 76 10.38 -2.39 13.75
CA ASN A 76 9.93 -3.76 13.57
C ASN A 76 10.96 -4.58 12.76
N THR A 77 11.43 -4.04 11.65
CA THR A 77 12.24 -4.79 10.67
C THR A 77 13.74 -4.87 11.01
N GLU A 78 14.22 -4.06 11.95
CA GLU A 78 15.61 -4.04 12.45
C GLU A 78 16.05 -5.33 13.17
N THR A 79 15.11 -6.12 13.68
CA THR A 79 15.40 -7.36 14.41
C THR A 79 14.62 -8.53 13.85
N PRO A 80 15.18 -9.75 13.80
CA PRO A 80 14.43 -10.95 13.45
C PRO A 80 13.52 -11.45 14.58
N LEU A 81 13.71 -10.95 15.81
CA LEU A 81 12.95 -11.40 16.96
C LEU A 81 11.52 -10.87 16.92
N ASN A 82 10.60 -11.59 17.57
CA ASN A 82 9.24 -11.09 17.79
C ASN A 82 9.30 -9.86 18.70
N ASN A 83 8.96 -8.69 18.15
CA ASN A 83 8.89 -7.42 18.87
C ASN A 83 7.49 -6.78 18.75
N THR A 84 6.44 -7.60 18.62
CA THR A 84 5.03 -7.16 18.53
C THR A 84 4.64 -6.22 19.66
N ASP A 85 4.89 -6.62 20.92
CA ASP A 85 4.55 -5.82 22.09
C ASP A 85 5.35 -4.51 22.12
N HIS A 86 6.64 -4.58 21.80
CA HIS A 86 7.49 -3.39 21.70
C HIS A 86 7.04 -2.43 20.59
N CYS A 87 6.61 -2.93 19.43
CA CYS A 87 6.08 -2.09 18.35
C CYS A 87 4.78 -1.40 18.79
N MET A 88 3.91 -2.10 19.51
CA MET A 88 2.67 -1.54 20.04
C MET A 88 2.95 -0.44 21.09
N THR A 89 3.84 -0.72 22.04
CA THR A 89 4.28 0.26 23.03
C THR A 89 4.92 1.47 22.36
N TYR A 90 5.84 1.25 21.42
CA TYR A 90 6.55 2.33 20.74
C TYR A 90 5.62 3.23 19.92
N CYS A 91 4.67 2.64 19.18
CA CYS A 91 3.63 3.39 18.47
C CYS A 91 2.78 4.24 19.44
N SER A 92 2.39 3.64 20.57
CA SER A 92 1.59 4.32 21.59
C SER A 92 2.35 5.50 22.23
N GLU A 93 3.64 5.31 22.55
CA GLU A 93 4.50 6.37 23.09
C GLU A 93 4.66 7.53 22.12
N LEU A 94 4.95 7.24 20.84
CA LEU A 94 5.06 8.26 19.80
C LEU A 94 3.75 9.05 19.65
N LEU A 95 2.60 8.37 19.62
CA LEU A 95 1.30 9.04 19.54
C LEU A 95 1.04 9.92 20.76
N LEU A 96 1.33 9.44 21.97
CA LEU A 96 1.19 10.22 23.20
C LEU A 96 2.09 11.47 23.19
N CYS A 97 3.33 11.35 22.71
CA CYS A 97 4.22 12.50 22.53
C CYS A 97 3.66 13.58 21.59
N HIS A 98 2.81 13.21 20.64
CA HIS A 98 2.14 14.14 19.73
C HIS A 98 0.71 14.53 20.14
N SER A 99 0.24 14.06 21.30
CA SER A 99 -1.13 14.30 21.80
C SER A 99 -1.17 15.03 23.14
N VAL A 100 -0.06 15.06 23.87
CA VAL A 100 0.03 15.74 25.17
C VAL A 100 0.75 17.07 24.99
N ARG A 101 0.22 18.15 25.56
CA ARG A 101 0.85 19.49 25.50
C ARG A 101 1.93 19.67 26.57
N ARG A 102 3.21 19.63 26.19
CA ARG A 102 4.39 19.92 27.02
C ARG A 102 5.43 20.69 26.19
N PRO A 103 5.38 22.03 26.20
CA PRO A 103 6.45 22.84 25.66
C PRO A 103 7.79 22.50 26.36
N PRO A 104 8.94 22.47 25.66
CA PRO A 104 9.16 22.91 24.27
C PRO A 104 9.03 21.82 23.18
N PHE A 105 8.68 20.57 23.50
CA PHE A 105 8.80 19.44 22.55
C PHE A 105 7.48 18.80 22.08
N SER A 106 6.37 18.93 22.82
CA SER A 106 5.11 18.29 22.43
C SER A 106 3.99 19.29 22.13
N ILE A 107 3.46 19.14 20.91
CA ILE A 107 2.35 19.88 20.34
C ILE A 107 1.10 19.02 20.52
N ASP A 108 -0.01 19.62 20.92
CA ASP A 108 -1.33 18.97 21.00
C ASP A 108 -1.88 18.79 19.56
N LEU A 109 -1.32 17.81 18.85
CA LEU A 109 -1.58 17.58 17.42
C LEU A 109 -2.74 16.62 17.22
N PHE A 110 -2.93 15.65 18.11
CA PHE A 110 -4.05 14.70 18.06
C PHE A 110 -4.88 14.76 19.33
N SER A 111 -6.21 14.77 19.18
CA SER A 111 -7.12 14.62 20.32
C SER A 111 -7.12 13.18 20.85
N SER A 112 -7.56 12.99 22.09
CA SER A 112 -7.70 11.65 22.69
C SER A 112 -8.56 10.69 21.85
N GLU A 113 -9.59 11.21 21.18
CA GLU A 113 -10.43 10.43 20.27
C GLU A 113 -9.66 10.01 19.02
N GLN A 114 -8.91 10.94 18.41
CA GLN A 114 -8.08 10.66 17.25
C GLN A 114 -6.98 9.63 17.56
N VAL A 115 -6.35 9.70 18.73
CA VAL A 115 -5.38 8.69 19.18
C VAL A 115 -6.00 7.31 19.24
N THR A 116 -7.21 7.21 19.79
CA THR A 116 -7.92 5.93 19.90
C THR A 116 -8.25 5.35 18.52
N LEU A 117 -8.71 6.19 17.59
CA LEU A 117 -8.99 5.81 16.20
C LEU A 117 -7.71 5.35 15.48
N ILE A 118 -6.61 6.07 15.66
CA ILE A 118 -5.31 5.72 15.06
C ILE A 118 -4.81 4.37 15.61
N LEU A 119 -4.87 4.16 16.92
CA LEU A 119 -4.44 2.90 17.52
C LEU A 119 -5.30 1.73 17.05
N PHE A 120 -6.62 1.93 16.99
CA PHE A 120 -7.53 0.91 16.46
C PHE A 120 -7.21 0.57 15.00
N TYR A 121 -6.99 1.59 14.16
CA TYR A 121 -6.57 1.39 12.77
C TYR A 121 -5.23 0.64 12.68
N PHE A 122 -4.23 1.06 13.46
CA PHE A 122 -2.90 0.47 13.49
C PHE A 122 -2.94 -1.01 13.86
N ILE A 123 -3.71 -1.39 14.89
CA ILE A 123 -3.88 -2.79 15.29
C ILE A 123 -4.52 -3.60 14.16
N ASN A 124 -5.60 -3.09 13.57
CA ASN A 124 -6.40 -3.83 12.61
C ASN A 124 -5.79 -3.91 11.20
N THR A 125 -4.84 -3.04 10.86
CA THR A 125 -4.24 -2.98 9.53
C THR A 125 -2.75 -3.31 9.54
N TYR A 126 -1.95 -2.66 10.39
CA TYR A 126 -0.52 -2.89 10.43
C TYR A 126 -0.17 -4.13 11.25
N MET A 127 -0.61 -4.20 12.51
CA MET A 127 -0.24 -5.29 13.42
C MET A 127 -0.86 -6.63 13.01
N ARG A 128 -2.07 -6.62 12.44
CA ARG A 128 -2.69 -7.81 11.83
C ARG A 128 -1.78 -8.47 10.78
N HIS A 129 -1.01 -7.67 10.05
CA HIS A 129 -0.08 -8.14 9.01
C HIS A 129 1.39 -8.13 9.50
N TYR A 130 1.63 -8.10 10.82
CA TYR A 130 2.98 -8.02 11.41
C TYR A 130 3.92 -9.10 10.87
N PHE A 131 3.45 -10.35 10.82
CA PHE A 131 4.25 -11.49 10.41
C PHE A 131 4.65 -11.43 8.92
N LEU A 132 3.75 -10.91 8.09
CA LEU A 132 3.98 -10.65 6.67
C LEU A 132 5.16 -9.68 6.50
N TYR A 133 5.09 -8.52 7.17
CA TYR A 133 6.18 -7.55 7.13
C TYR A 133 7.50 -8.17 7.63
N LYS A 134 7.45 -8.94 8.72
CA LYS A 134 8.64 -9.60 9.25
C LYS A 134 9.31 -10.54 8.25
N CYS A 135 8.52 -11.34 7.53
CA CYS A 135 9.03 -12.29 6.54
C CYS A 135 9.65 -11.61 5.31
N ILE A 136 9.09 -10.47 4.88
CA ILE A 136 9.54 -9.78 3.67
C ILE A 136 10.78 -8.94 3.93
N PHE A 137 10.80 -8.24 5.06
CA PHE A 137 11.80 -7.21 5.36
C PHE A 137 12.93 -7.71 6.25
N THR A 138 12.82 -8.89 6.85
CA THR A 138 13.88 -9.49 7.68
C THR A 138 14.25 -10.89 7.15
N PRO A 139 15.28 -10.99 6.28
CA PRO A 139 15.67 -12.23 5.59
C PRO A 139 16.00 -13.41 6.53
N GLU A 140 16.46 -13.14 7.74
CA GLU A 140 16.81 -14.13 8.76
C GLU A 140 15.57 -14.87 9.26
N VAL A 141 14.44 -14.15 9.42
CA VAL A 141 13.16 -14.74 9.85
C VAL A 141 12.65 -15.69 8.79
N TRP A 142 12.71 -15.26 7.52
CA TRP A 142 12.39 -16.14 6.40
C TRP A 142 13.23 -17.41 6.46
N SER A 143 14.54 -17.28 6.66
CA SER A 143 15.49 -18.39 6.68
C SER A 143 15.32 -19.34 7.87
N SER A 144 14.68 -18.92 8.96
CA SER A 144 14.39 -19.78 10.12
C SER A 144 13.09 -20.59 10.04
N LEU A 145 12.19 -20.30 9.10
CA LEU A 145 10.90 -20.99 8.99
C LEU A 145 11.10 -22.46 8.55
N ASN A 146 10.35 -23.38 9.15
CA ASN A 146 10.28 -24.76 8.64
C ASN A 146 9.52 -24.80 7.30
N SER A 147 9.70 -25.85 6.49
CA SER A 147 9.18 -25.93 5.13
C SER A 147 7.65 -25.83 5.03
N GLU A 148 6.92 -26.35 6.01
CA GLU A 148 5.45 -26.28 6.08
C GLU A 148 4.97 -24.86 6.36
N LEU A 149 5.54 -24.18 7.35
CA LEU A 149 5.24 -22.78 7.66
C LEU A 149 5.65 -21.86 6.52
N ARG A 150 6.78 -22.10 5.85
CA ARG A 150 7.13 -21.37 4.63
C ARG A 150 6.04 -21.49 3.57
N THR A 151 5.50 -22.69 3.38
CA THR A 151 4.46 -22.93 2.36
C THR A 151 3.15 -22.20 2.73
N ILE A 152 2.75 -22.26 4.01
CA ILE A 152 1.56 -21.55 4.50
C ILE A 152 1.73 -20.04 4.35
N VAL A 153 2.87 -19.50 4.76
CA VAL A 153 3.18 -18.07 4.68
C VAL A 153 3.25 -17.63 3.21
N GLN A 154 3.96 -18.38 2.37
CA GLN A 154 4.01 -18.13 0.93
C GLN A 154 2.63 -18.07 0.30
N LYS A 155 1.74 -18.97 0.72
CA LYS A 155 0.35 -18.99 0.26
C LYS A 155 -0.40 -17.75 0.75
N GLU A 156 -0.38 -17.47 2.05
CA GLU A 156 -1.10 -16.34 2.65
C GLU A 156 -0.64 -15.01 2.05
N VAL A 157 0.67 -14.82 1.90
CA VAL A 157 1.19 -13.59 1.29
C VAL A 157 0.85 -13.54 -0.20
N ARG A 158 0.91 -14.66 -0.93
CA ARG A 158 0.50 -14.71 -2.34
C ARG A 158 -0.97 -14.32 -2.49
N ASP A 159 -1.83 -14.87 -1.65
CA ASP A 159 -3.27 -14.62 -1.67
C ASP A 159 -3.54 -13.15 -1.35
N GLU A 160 -2.83 -12.58 -0.37
CA GLU A 160 -2.93 -11.15 -0.06
C GLU A 160 -2.39 -10.28 -1.20
N VAL A 161 -1.21 -10.56 -1.76
CA VAL A 161 -0.69 -9.83 -2.94
C VAL A 161 -1.64 -9.92 -4.14
N MET A 162 -2.27 -11.07 -4.38
CA MET A 162 -3.29 -11.21 -5.44
C MET A 162 -4.53 -10.36 -5.14
N ARG A 163 -5.01 -10.36 -3.90
CA ARG A 163 -6.14 -9.53 -3.47
C ARG A 163 -5.83 -8.05 -3.66
N LEU A 164 -4.66 -7.60 -3.21
CA LEU A 164 -4.19 -6.22 -3.29
C LEU A 164 -3.99 -5.79 -4.75
N THR A 165 -3.38 -6.65 -5.58
CA THR A 165 -3.22 -6.39 -7.02
C THR A 165 -4.58 -6.23 -7.71
N SER A 166 -5.54 -7.09 -7.37
CA SER A 166 -6.91 -7.01 -7.91
C SER A 166 -7.60 -5.70 -7.51
N GLN A 167 -7.46 -5.28 -6.25
CA GLN A 167 -8.02 -4.01 -5.77
C GLN A 167 -7.39 -2.79 -6.44
N LEU A 168 -6.06 -2.76 -6.58
CA LEU A 168 -5.37 -1.70 -7.30
C LEU A 168 -5.81 -1.62 -8.76
N GLN A 169 -5.90 -2.77 -9.43
CA GLN A 169 -6.33 -2.85 -10.82
C GLN A 169 -7.77 -2.36 -11.00
N GLN A 170 -8.66 -2.71 -10.08
CA GLN A 170 -10.03 -2.19 -10.07
C GLN A 170 -10.06 -0.67 -9.90
N ARG A 171 -9.32 -0.11 -8.94
CA ARG A 171 -9.28 1.34 -8.72
C ARG A 171 -8.70 2.10 -9.91
N LEU A 172 -7.69 1.54 -10.58
CA LEU A 172 -7.14 2.10 -11.82
C LEU A 172 -8.17 2.08 -12.94
N GLN A 173 -8.93 0.98 -13.06
CA GLN A 173 -10.00 0.85 -14.05
C GLN A 173 -11.11 1.86 -13.79
N ASP A 174 -11.60 1.96 -12.55
CA ASP A 174 -12.63 2.93 -12.16
C ASP A 174 -12.19 4.37 -12.47
N SER A 175 -10.92 4.69 -12.21
CA SER A 175 -10.35 6.01 -12.53
C SER A 175 -10.25 6.25 -14.03
N ALA A 176 -9.97 5.23 -14.85
CA ALA A 176 -9.91 5.35 -16.30
C ALA A 176 -11.31 5.57 -16.90
N ASP A 177 -12.30 4.84 -16.41
CA ASP A 177 -13.69 4.97 -16.86
C ASP A 177 -14.27 6.35 -16.51
N GLN A 178 -13.99 6.86 -15.30
CA GLN A 178 -14.34 8.23 -14.91
C GLN A 178 -13.73 9.29 -15.85
N LEU A 179 -12.48 9.09 -16.28
CA LEU A 179 -11.82 10.00 -17.21
C LEU A 179 -12.46 9.95 -18.60
N ASN A 180 -12.78 8.76 -19.11
CA ASN A 180 -13.44 8.56 -20.40
C ASN A 180 -14.85 9.18 -20.43
N ASP A 181 -15.59 9.06 -19.34
CA ASP A 181 -16.90 9.71 -19.17
C ASP A 181 -16.79 11.24 -19.18
N ALA A 182 -15.78 11.78 -18.49
CA ALA A 182 -15.53 13.21 -18.46
C ALA A 182 -15.14 13.77 -19.85
N ILE A 183 -14.29 13.06 -20.59
CA ILE A 183 -13.92 13.40 -21.97
C ILE A 183 -15.15 13.40 -22.86
N SER A 184 -15.97 12.35 -22.81
CA SER A 184 -17.19 12.23 -23.61
C SER A 184 -18.17 13.38 -23.36
N LYS A 185 -18.33 13.81 -22.09
CA LYS A 185 -19.16 14.98 -21.73
C LYS A 185 -18.61 16.30 -22.26
N LEU A 186 -17.28 16.45 -22.35
CA LEU A 186 -16.68 17.65 -22.92
C LEU A 186 -16.85 17.70 -24.45
N GLU A 187 -16.70 16.56 -25.12
CA GLU A 187 -16.87 16.47 -26.57
C GLU A 187 -18.31 16.79 -27.02
N THR A 188 -19.32 16.31 -26.28
CA THR A 188 -20.73 16.63 -26.55
C THR A 188 -21.00 18.12 -26.36
N ASN A 189 -20.48 18.74 -25.30
CA ASN A 189 -20.63 20.17 -25.04
C ASN A 189 -19.93 21.05 -26.10
N ILE A 190 -18.81 20.61 -26.67
CA ILE A 190 -18.11 21.32 -27.75
C ILE A 190 -18.90 21.23 -29.07
N LYS A 191 -19.52 20.09 -29.37
CA LYS A 191 -20.38 19.92 -30.55
C LYS A 191 -21.68 20.74 -30.49
N VAL A 192 -22.22 20.97 -29.30
CA VAL A 192 -23.44 21.78 -29.09
C VAL A 192 -23.16 23.30 -29.17
N LYS A 193 -21.90 23.74 -29.00
CA LYS A 193 -21.50 25.16 -29.07
C LYS A 193 -21.00 25.63 -30.46
N LYS A 194 -20.98 24.75 -31.47
CA LYS A 194 -20.68 25.07 -32.88
C LYS A 194 -21.95 25.03 -33.71
#